data_AF-A0A5C7N008-F1
#
_entry.id   AF-A0A5C7N008-F1
#
_cell.length_a   1.000
_cell.length_b   1.000
_cell.length_c   1.000
_cell.angle_alpha   90.00
_cell.angle_beta   90.00
_cell.angle_gamma   90.00
#
_symmetry.space_group_name_H-M   'P 1'
#
loop_
_entity.id
_entity.type
_entity.pdbx_description
1 polymer ?
#
loop_
_entity_poly.entity_id
_entity_poly.type
_entity_poly.pdbx_seq_one_letter_code
_entity_poly.pdbx_strand_id
1 'polypeptide(L)'
;MKWLFAMAWLVALGSASAKDADAGIRYATPVLHWTSKDEKGVYGYIIYRSAKADGPFLRINKRIVPAIRPKSPVSGEDARLPIENRYEFKDVSADPAQTYYYSIDAVSRTGLSKQLTRPIRREPRALPSN
;
A
#
# COMPACT_ATOMS: atom_id res chain seq x y z
N MET A 1 23.07 -29.95 35.94
CA MET A 1 22.21 -30.07 34.75
C MET A 1 22.56 -28.98 33.75
N LYS A 2 23.12 -29.38 32.61
CA LYS A 2 23.41 -28.52 31.45
C LYS A 2 22.10 -28.19 30.73
N TRP A 3 21.67 -26.94 30.73
CA TRP A 3 20.85 -26.39 29.66
C TRP A 3 21.40 -25.01 29.30
N LEU A 4 22.19 -25.00 28.22
CA LEU A 4 22.64 -23.83 27.49
C LEU A 4 21.46 -23.35 26.64
N PHE A 5 20.99 -22.13 26.83
CA PHE A 5 20.30 -21.38 25.79
C PHE A 5 21.13 -20.14 25.47
N ALA A 6 22.03 -20.28 24.51
CA ALA A 6 22.61 -19.16 23.81
C ALA A 6 21.51 -18.56 22.92
N MET A 7 20.83 -17.53 23.40
CA MET A 7 19.93 -16.75 22.57
C MET A 7 20.81 -15.82 21.72
N ALA A 8 21.22 -16.31 20.56
CA ALA A 8 21.89 -15.52 19.55
C ALA A 8 20.93 -14.40 19.11
N TRP A 9 21.17 -13.19 19.61
CA TRP A 9 20.62 -11.97 19.02
C TRP A 9 21.36 -11.77 17.70
N LEU A 10 20.78 -12.32 16.63
CA LEU A 10 21.25 -12.04 15.29
C LEU A 10 20.78 -10.63 14.93
N VAL A 11 21.67 -9.65 15.14
CA VAL A 11 21.57 -8.35 14.50
C VAL A 11 21.62 -8.62 13.00
N ALA A 12 20.47 -8.55 12.34
CA ALA A 12 20.43 -8.47 10.89
C ALA A 12 20.97 -7.10 10.48
N LEU A 13 22.28 -7.01 10.31
CA LEU A 13 22.94 -5.92 9.63
C LEU A 13 22.93 -6.21 8.12
N GLY A 14 22.36 -5.28 7.34
CA GLY A 14 22.33 -5.31 5.87
C GLY A 14 20.89 -5.38 5.35
N SER A 15 20.35 -4.41 4.61
CA SER A 15 20.96 -3.53 3.59
C SER A 15 20.19 -2.20 3.61
N ALA A 16 20.78 -1.02 3.44
CA ALA A 16 21.62 -0.65 2.32
C ALA A 16 22.85 0.16 2.76
N SER A 17 23.92 -0.05 2.02
CA SER A 17 25.14 0.75 2.05
C SER A 17 24.80 2.22 1.81
N ALA A 18 24.87 3.04 2.86
CA ALA A 18 24.83 4.49 2.80
C ALA A 18 26.17 5.05 2.24
N LYS A 19 26.66 4.49 1.12
CA LYS A 19 27.89 4.96 0.44
C LYS A 19 27.65 5.81 -0.81
N ASP A 20 26.39 6.05 -1.18
CA ASP A 20 26.04 6.90 -2.32
C ASP A 20 25.30 8.19 -1.88
N ALA A 21 25.68 8.74 -0.73
CA ALA A 21 25.32 10.11 -0.39
C ALA A 21 26.30 11.06 -1.09
N ASP A 22 26.09 11.34 -2.37
CA ASP A 22 26.23 12.69 -2.98
C ASP A 22 25.97 12.65 -4.50
N ALA A 23 24.70 12.67 -4.89
CA ALA A 23 24.32 12.96 -6.28
C ALA A 23 23.02 13.79 -6.34
N GLY A 24 22.64 14.47 -5.25
CA GLY A 24 21.42 15.29 -5.20
C GLY A 24 20.11 14.57 -5.59
N ILE A 25 20.12 13.23 -5.73
CA ILE A 25 18.98 12.48 -6.25
C ILE A 25 17.89 12.49 -5.20
N ARG A 26 16.76 13.13 -5.54
CA ARG A 26 15.55 13.12 -4.73
C ARG A 26 14.63 12.04 -5.26
N TYR A 27 13.99 11.28 -4.39
CA TYR A 27 13.01 10.28 -4.78
C TYR A 27 11.58 10.77 -4.49
N ALA A 28 10.65 10.44 -5.39
CA ALA A 28 9.25 10.75 -5.20
C ALA A 28 8.63 9.85 -4.13
N THR A 29 7.75 10.42 -3.30
CA THR A 29 6.93 9.63 -2.37
C THR A 29 6.11 8.59 -3.14
N PRO A 30 6.07 7.31 -2.70
CA PRO A 30 5.23 6.30 -3.33
C PRO A 30 3.74 6.70 -3.30
N VAL A 31 3.08 6.55 -4.46
CA VAL A 31 1.64 6.78 -4.61
C VAL A 31 1.00 5.54 -5.23
N LEU A 32 -0.09 5.07 -4.62
CA LEU A 32 -0.93 4.00 -5.13
C LEU A 32 -2.17 4.58 -5.77
N HIS A 33 -2.52 4.06 -6.94
CA HIS A 33 -3.80 4.31 -7.59
C HIS A 33 -4.49 2.98 -7.86
N TRP A 34 -5.79 2.91 -7.61
CA TRP A 34 -6.61 1.76 -7.95
C TRP A 34 -8.02 2.20 -8.35
N THR A 35 -8.73 1.31 -9.02
CA THR A 35 -10.15 1.47 -9.35
C THR A 35 -10.96 0.32 -8.77
N SER A 36 -12.24 0.57 -8.51
CA SER A 36 -13.20 -0.45 -8.11
C SER A 36 -14.49 -0.29 -8.89
N LYS A 37 -15.01 -1.38 -9.43
CA LYS A 37 -16.19 -1.39 -10.33
C LYS A 37 -17.47 -1.86 -9.63
N ASP A 38 -17.35 -2.46 -8.45
CA ASP A 38 -18.48 -2.87 -7.61
C ASP A 38 -18.07 -2.77 -6.13
N GLU A 39 -18.67 -1.79 -5.45
CA GLU A 39 -18.40 -1.52 -4.04
C GLU A 39 -19.59 -1.86 -3.14
N LYS A 40 -20.52 -2.68 -3.65
CA LYS A 40 -21.64 -3.14 -2.84
C LYS A 40 -21.12 -3.90 -1.62
N GLY A 41 -21.46 -3.40 -0.43
CA GLY A 41 -21.01 -3.97 0.84
C GLY A 41 -19.59 -3.56 1.26
N VAL A 42 -18.85 -2.81 0.43
CA VAL A 42 -17.55 -2.26 0.79
C VAL A 42 -17.74 -1.01 1.65
N TYR A 43 -17.13 -1.01 2.82
CA TYR A 43 -17.02 0.17 3.68
C TYR A 43 -15.83 1.03 3.28
N GLY A 44 -14.71 0.41 2.96
CA GLY A 44 -13.54 1.11 2.44
C GLY A 44 -12.36 0.19 2.23
N TYR A 45 -11.16 0.76 2.24
CA TYR A 45 -9.92 0.07 1.92
C TYR A 45 -8.88 0.20 3.02
N ILE A 46 -8.16 -0.91 3.23
CA ILE A 46 -6.99 -1.01 4.09
C ILE A 46 -5.78 -1.22 3.19
N ILE A 47 -4.73 -0.44 3.43
CA ILE A 47 -3.51 -0.49 2.64
C ILE A 47 -2.43 -1.10 3.53
N TYR A 48 -1.73 -2.08 2.98
CA TYR A 48 -0.60 -2.72 3.62
C TYR A 48 0.68 -2.50 2.81
N ARG A 49 1.81 -2.53 3.51
CA ARG A 49 3.16 -2.45 2.95
C ARG A 49 4.05 -3.53 3.54
N SER A 50 4.95 -4.06 2.71
CA SER A 50 6.04 -4.95 3.10
C SER A 50 7.32 -4.54 2.39
N ALA A 51 8.47 -4.80 3.02
CA ALA A 51 9.78 -4.69 2.37
C ALA A 51 10.10 -5.90 1.46
N LYS A 52 9.32 -6.98 1.57
CA LYS A 52 9.47 -8.23 0.80
C LYS A 52 8.17 -8.63 0.10
N ALA A 53 8.29 -9.38 -1.00
CA ALA A 53 7.14 -9.81 -1.81
C ALA A 53 6.17 -10.73 -1.06
N ASP A 54 6.70 -11.53 -0.15
CA ASP A 54 6.02 -12.55 0.65
C ASP A 54 5.60 -12.06 2.04
N GLY A 55 5.99 -10.84 2.42
CA GLY A 55 5.62 -10.23 3.70
C GLY A 55 6.76 -10.20 4.73
N PRO A 56 6.47 -9.91 6.00
CA PRO A 56 5.13 -9.62 6.55
C PRO A 56 4.55 -8.28 6.03
N PHE A 57 3.25 -8.26 5.79
CA PHE A 57 2.52 -7.06 5.38
C PHE A 57 1.96 -6.33 6.61
N LEU A 58 2.31 -5.06 6.75
CA LEU A 58 1.85 -4.20 7.84
C LEU A 58 0.88 -3.16 7.32
N ARG A 59 -0.21 -2.93 8.06
CA ARG A 59 -1.16 -1.87 7.73
C ARG A 59 -0.50 -0.51 7.90
N ILE A 60 -0.64 0.36 6.90
CA ILE A 60 -0.01 1.69 6.91
C ILE A 60 -1.01 2.85 7.01
N ASN A 61 -2.27 2.67 6.60
CA ASN A 61 -3.27 3.73 6.70
C ASN A 61 -3.95 3.74 8.09
N LYS A 62 -3.78 4.82 8.85
CA LYS A 62 -4.43 5.00 10.17
C LYS A 62 -5.96 5.01 10.06
N ARG A 63 -6.49 5.75 9.07
CA ARG A 63 -7.92 5.80 8.75
C ARG A 63 -8.20 4.97 7.50
N ILE A 64 -9.33 4.26 7.51
CA ILE A 64 -9.82 3.54 6.35
C ILE A 64 -10.06 4.54 5.21
N VAL A 65 -9.64 4.19 4.00
CA VAL A 65 -9.97 4.97 2.81
C VAL A 65 -11.43 4.65 2.46
N PRO A 66 -12.38 5.57 2.61
CA PRO A 66 -13.80 5.25 2.48
C PRO A 66 -14.15 4.92 1.03
N ALA A 67 -15.02 3.92 0.84
CA ALA A 67 -15.58 3.61 -0.47
C ALA A 67 -16.53 4.73 -0.92
N ILE A 68 -16.36 5.20 -2.16
CA ILE A 68 -17.14 6.25 -2.78
C ILE A 68 -18.53 5.68 -3.06
N ARG A 69 -19.53 6.17 -2.34
CA ARG A 69 -20.92 5.86 -2.66
C ARG A 69 -21.31 6.67 -3.89
N PRO A 70 -21.66 6.04 -5.03
CA PRO A 70 -22.26 6.81 -6.11
C PRO A 70 -23.52 7.49 -5.56
N LYS A 71 -23.65 8.81 -5.81
CA LYS A 71 -24.95 9.47 -5.71
C LYS A 71 -25.88 8.72 -6.68
N SER A 72 -27.13 8.50 -6.27
CA SER A 72 -28.11 7.64 -6.96
C SER A 72 -27.92 7.59 -8.48
N PRO A 73 -28.09 6.42 -9.11
CA PRO A 73 -27.92 6.28 -10.55
C PRO A 73 -28.72 7.39 -11.23
N VAL A 74 -28.05 8.14 -12.12
CA VAL A 74 -28.71 9.10 -13.00
C VAL A 74 -29.83 8.33 -13.68
N SER A 75 -31.08 8.65 -13.37
CA SER A 75 -32.23 8.01 -13.99
C SER A 75 -32.23 8.34 -15.48
N GLY A 76 -32.11 7.32 -16.34
CA GLY A 76 -32.10 7.51 -17.80
C GLY A 76 -31.17 6.54 -18.53
N GLU A 77 -31.04 6.73 -19.85
CA GLU A 77 -30.20 5.94 -20.77
C GLU A 77 -28.72 5.86 -20.30
N ASP A 78 -28.26 6.88 -19.55
CA ASP A 78 -26.90 7.02 -19.01
C ASP A 78 -26.61 6.15 -17.76
N ALA A 79 -27.61 5.45 -17.21
CA ALA A 79 -27.44 4.57 -16.04
C ALA A 79 -26.62 3.29 -16.33
N ARG A 80 -26.24 3.02 -17.59
CA ARG A 80 -25.70 1.74 -18.04
C ARG A 80 -24.18 1.57 -17.91
N LEU A 81 -23.42 2.62 -17.60
CA LEU A 81 -21.97 2.48 -17.42
C LEU A 81 -21.65 2.13 -15.95
N PRO A 82 -20.85 1.06 -15.68
CA PRO A 82 -20.38 0.81 -14.33
C PRO A 82 -19.56 2.01 -13.86
N ILE A 83 -20.01 2.65 -12.79
CA ILE A 83 -19.31 3.79 -12.19
C ILE A 83 -18.02 3.24 -11.59
N GLU A 84 -16.90 3.41 -12.29
CA GLU A 84 -15.59 3.05 -11.76
C GLU A 84 -15.12 4.14 -10.80
N ASN A 85 -15.08 3.82 -9.52
CA ASN A 85 -14.51 4.71 -8.52
C ASN A 85 -12.99 4.62 -8.56
N ARG A 86 -12.33 5.78 -8.54
CA ARG A 86 -10.87 5.90 -8.57
C ARG A 86 -10.36 6.41 -7.23
N TYR A 87 -9.27 5.82 -6.77
CA TYR A 87 -8.68 6.11 -5.48
C TYR A 87 -7.18 6.43 -5.60
N GLU A 88 -6.70 7.16 -4.61
CA GLU A 88 -5.29 7.47 -4.42
C GLU A 88 -4.90 7.30 -2.96
N PHE A 89 -3.70 6.76 -2.73
CA PHE A 89 -3.07 6.73 -1.42
C PHE A 89 -1.58 7.08 -1.53
N LYS A 90 -1.17 8.15 -0.85
CA LYS A 90 0.23 8.58 -0.76
C LYS A 90 0.87 8.05 0.52
N ASP A 91 1.91 7.23 0.39
CA ASP A 91 2.64 6.69 1.53
C ASP A 91 3.74 7.66 1.98
N VAL A 92 3.35 8.67 2.77
CA VAL A 92 4.27 9.66 3.35
C VAL A 92 5.21 9.09 4.41
N SER A 93 5.01 7.83 4.83
CA SER A 93 5.83 7.17 5.85
C SER A 93 6.92 6.26 5.27
N ALA A 94 6.91 6.05 3.95
CA ALA A 94 7.92 5.24 3.27
C ALA A 94 9.21 6.03 3.09
N ASP A 95 10.34 5.33 3.19
CA ASP A 95 11.58 5.82 2.60
C ASP A 95 11.42 5.80 1.07
N PRO A 96 11.45 6.96 0.39
CA PRO A 96 11.19 7.01 -1.04
C PRO A 96 12.32 6.38 -1.88
N ALA A 97 13.50 6.13 -1.30
CA ALA A 97 14.62 5.44 -1.94
C ALA A 97 14.54 3.91 -1.84
N GLN A 98 13.54 3.36 -1.14
CA GLN A 98 13.39 1.93 -0.89
C GLN A 98 12.33 1.29 -1.80
N THR A 99 12.60 0.06 -2.27
CA THR A 99 11.58 -0.77 -2.94
C THR A 99 10.62 -1.36 -1.92
N TYR A 100 9.32 -1.29 -2.20
CA TYR A 100 8.27 -1.85 -1.36
C TYR A 100 7.27 -2.69 -2.14
N TYR A 101 6.51 -3.50 -1.42
CA TYR A 101 5.38 -4.28 -1.91
C TYR A 101 4.13 -3.82 -1.19
N TYR A 102 3.06 -3.55 -1.94
CA TYR A 102 1.80 -3.07 -1.38
C TYR A 102 0.66 -4.02 -1.70
N SER A 103 -0.26 -4.20 -0.75
CA SER A 103 -1.53 -4.86 -1.00
C SER A 103 -2.67 -3.99 -0.47
N ILE A 104 -3.83 -4.15 -1.09
CA ILE A 104 -5.05 -3.43 -0.72
C ILE A 104 -6.09 -4.48 -0.40
N ASP A 105 -6.74 -4.33 0.75
CA ASP A 105 -7.92 -5.09 1.12
C ASP A 105 -9.15 -4.18 1.07
N ALA A 106 -10.27 -4.73 0.59
CA ALA A 106 -11.57 -4.15 0.81
C ALA A 106 -12.09 -4.62 2.18
N VAL A 107 -12.66 -3.72 2.97
CA VAL A 107 -13.25 -4.03 4.28
C VAL A 107 -14.74 -3.70 4.27
N SER A 108 -15.55 -4.57 4.87
CA SER A 108 -17.00 -4.38 5.04
C SER A 108 -17.34 -3.55 6.27
N ARG A 109 -18.62 -3.19 6.44
CA ARG A 109 -19.11 -2.53 7.67
C ARG A 109 -19.04 -3.41 8.91
N THR A 110 -18.98 -4.72 8.74
CA THR A 110 -18.86 -5.71 9.83
C THR A 110 -17.40 -6.02 10.16
N GLY A 111 -16.44 -5.40 9.47
CA GLY A 111 -15.01 -5.59 9.69
C GLY A 111 -14.40 -6.78 8.92
N LEU A 112 -15.18 -7.50 8.12
CA LEU A 112 -14.65 -8.55 7.26
C LEU A 112 -13.80 -7.91 6.16
N SER A 113 -12.54 -8.34 6.04
CA SER A 113 -11.64 -7.90 4.97
C SER A 113 -11.46 -8.99 3.90
N LYS A 114 -11.29 -8.55 2.66
CA LYS A 114 -10.94 -9.41 1.52
C LYS A 114 -9.84 -8.74 0.71
N GLN A 115 -8.80 -9.51 0.40
CA GLN A 115 -7.72 -9.04 -0.45
C GLN A 115 -8.25 -8.66 -1.83
N LEU A 116 -8.04 -7.40 -2.20
CA LEU A 116 -8.45 -6.84 -3.49
C LEU A 116 -7.33 -6.98 -4.52
N THR A 117 -6.07 -6.80 -4.09
CA THR A 117 -4.91 -6.85 -4.98
C THR A 117 -3.89 -7.87 -4.50
N ARG A 118 -3.24 -8.55 -5.45
CA ARG A 118 -1.95 -9.23 -5.18
C ARG A 118 -0.90 -8.19 -4.76
N PRO A 119 0.21 -8.59 -4.11
CA PRO A 119 1.32 -7.69 -3.84
C PRO A 119 1.79 -6.96 -5.10
N ILE A 120 1.76 -5.63 -5.07
CA ILE A 120 2.20 -4.74 -6.13
C ILE A 120 3.59 -4.22 -5.75
N ARG A 121 4.60 -4.57 -6.54
CA ARG A 121 5.96 -4.04 -6.37
C ARG A 121 6.01 -2.57 -6.79
N ARG A 122 6.66 -1.74 -5.99
CA ARG A 122 6.91 -0.32 -6.25
C ARG A 122 8.38 -0.01 -6.06
N GLU A 123 9.00 0.43 -7.14
CA GLU A 123 10.39 0.87 -7.15
C GLU A 123 10.49 2.37 -6.81
N PRO A 124 11.64 2.80 -6.25
CA PRO A 124 11.98 4.21 -6.11
C PRO A 124 11.91 4.93 -7.45
N ARG A 125 11.31 6.12 -7.46
CA ARG A 125 11.28 7.00 -8.63
C ARG A 125 12.19 8.19 -8.39
N ALA A 126 13.33 8.22 -9.06
CA ALA A 126 14.20 9.39 -9.06
C ALA A 126 13.49 10.59 -9.70
N LEU A 127 13.68 11.76 -9.09
CA LEU A 127 13.22 13.04 -9.59
C LEU A 127 14.41 13.77 -10.23
N PRO A 128 14.20 14.50 -11.33
CA PRO A 128 15.27 15.30 -11.92
C PRO A 128 15.76 16.37 -10.94
N SER A 129 17.06 16.62 -10.95
CA SER A 129 17.65 17.81 -10.32
C SER A 129 17.16 19.04 -11.07
N ASN A 130 16.59 20.01 -10.34
CA ASN A 130 16.16 21.30 -10.89
C ASN A 130 17.34 22.25 -11.08
#